data_AF-A0A838VUC3-F1
#
_entry.id   AF-A0A838VUC3-F1
#
_cell.length_a   1.000
_cell.length_b   1.000
_cell.length_c   1.000
_cell.angle_alpha   90.00
_cell.angle_beta   90.00
_cell.angle_gamma   90.00
#
_symmetry.space_group_name_H-M   'P 1'
#
loop_
_entity.id
_entity.type
_entity.pdbx_description
1 polymer ?
#
loop_
_entity_poly.entity_id
_entity_poly.type
_entity_poly.pdbx_seq_one_letter_code
_entity_poly.pdbx_strand_id
1 'polypeptide(L)'
;MAYRVVWSPKALEDVEAIASYIFRDSPAYAAAVVEKILDTTQTLTQYPTSGRIVPFGDEEVWEQLAYSYRIIYRIQEQVMIIAVIHGKKQLDKFDKI
;
A
#
# COMPACT_ATOMS: atom_id res chain seq x y z
N MET A 1 -11.01 19.54 0.50
CA MET A 1 -11.83 18.35 0.19
C MET A 1 -11.06 17.14 0.69
N ALA A 2 -11.73 16.21 1.36
CA ALA A 2 -11.11 15.00 1.92
C ALA A 2 -11.51 13.79 1.05
N TYR A 3 -10.54 13.04 0.56
CA TYR A 3 -10.78 11.80 -0.18
C TYR A 3 -11.13 10.67 0.78
N ARG A 4 -12.04 9.79 0.38
CA ARG A 4 -12.22 8.52 1.06
C ARG A 4 -11.07 7.58 0.67
N VAL A 5 -10.51 6.87 1.63
CA VAL A 5 -9.56 5.77 1.38
C VAL A 5 -10.32 4.45 1.45
N VAL A 6 -10.18 3.63 0.41
CA VAL A 6 -10.75 2.28 0.32
C VAL A 6 -9.66 1.27 0.00
N TRP A 7 -9.86 0.04 0.43
CA TRP A 7 -8.89 -1.03 0.29
C TRP A 7 -9.46 -2.14 -0.60
N SER A 8 -8.66 -2.62 -1.55
CA SER A 8 -8.98 -3.85 -2.26
C SER A 8 -8.86 -5.05 -1.31
N PRO A 9 -9.58 -6.16 -1.58
CA PRO A 9 -9.38 -7.41 -0.84
C PRO A 9 -7.91 -7.85 -0.87
N LYS A 10 -7.25 -7.70 -2.03
CA LYS A 10 -5.84 -8.03 -2.23
C LYS A 10 -4.90 -7.24 -1.30
N ALA A 11 -5.17 -5.95 -1.09
CA ALA A 11 -4.36 -5.09 -0.22
C ALA A 11 -4.53 -5.47 1.26
N LEU A 12 -5.74 -5.90 1.66
CA LEU A 12 -5.98 -6.41 3.02
C LEU A 12 -5.22 -7.72 3.26
N GLU A 13 -5.30 -8.66 2.32
CA GLU A 13 -4.54 -9.92 2.36
C GLU A 13 -3.02 -9.67 2.39
N ASP A 14 -2.53 -8.67 1.65
CA ASP A 14 -1.12 -8.30 1.66
C ASP A 14 -0.67 -7.85 3.06
N VAL A 15 -1.42 -6.96 3.71
CA VAL A 15 -1.09 -6.47 5.06
C VAL A 15 -1.13 -7.62 6.07
N GLU A 16 -2.12 -8.51 5.99
CA GLU A 16 -2.22 -9.68 6.87
C GLU A 16 -1.04 -10.65 6.67
N ALA A 17 -0.66 -10.92 5.41
CA ALA A 17 0.49 -11.75 5.08
C ALA A 17 1.81 -11.15 5.57
N ILE A 18 1.98 -9.83 5.41
CA ILE A 18 3.15 -9.09 5.91
C ILE A 18 3.23 -9.20 7.43
N ALA A 19 2.13 -8.91 8.13
CA ALA A 19 2.07 -8.98 9.58
C ALA A 19 2.40 -10.40 10.07
N SER A 20 1.76 -11.42 9.49
CA SER A 20 1.94 -12.83 9.83
C SER A 20 3.37 -13.33 9.57
N TYR A 21 4.02 -12.83 8.52
CA TYR A 21 5.41 -13.15 8.22
C TYR A 21 6.35 -12.58 9.28
N ILE A 22 6.23 -11.28 9.57
CA ILE A 22 7.11 -10.58 10.53
C ILE A 22 6.87 -11.05 11.96
N PHE A 23 5.63 -11.35 12.32
CA PHE A 23 5.23 -11.72 13.69
C PHE A 23 6.01 -12.94 14.21
N ARG A 24 6.41 -13.85 13.32
CA ARG A 24 7.21 -15.04 13.66
C ARG A 24 8.54 -14.69 14.31
N ASP A 25 9.13 -13.57 13.90
CA ASP A 25 10.42 -13.09 14.39
C ASP A 25 10.25 -12.00 15.46
N SER A 26 9.27 -11.11 15.30
CA SER A 26 9.02 -10.02 16.23
C SER A 26 7.56 -9.51 16.17
N PRO A 27 6.73 -9.83 17.19
CA PRO A 27 5.38 -9.30 17.31
C PRO A 27 5.32 -7.77 17.36
N ALA A 28 6.24 -7.15 18.09
CA ALA A 28 6.29 -5.69 18.21
C ALA A 28 6.62 -5.03 16.85
N TYR A 29 7.51 -5.63 16.07
CA TYR A 29 7.85 -5.10 14.75
C TYR A 29 6.72 -5.30 13.74
N ALA A 30 5.99 -6.42 13.82
CA ALA A 30 4.80 -6.63 13.00
C ALA A 30 3.75 -5.53 13.25
N ALA A 31 3.48 -5.20 14.52
CA ALA A 31 2.57 -4.12 14.89
C ALA A 31 3.04 -2.76 14.34
N ALA A 32 4.32 -2.42 14.52
CA ALA A 32 4.89 -1.16 14.03
C ALA A 32 4.79 -1.02 12.49
N VAL A 33 5.00 -2.11 11.75
CA VAL A 33 4.85 -2.11 10.29
C VAL A 33 3.41 -1.88 9.87
N VAL A 34 2.45 -2.56 10.49
CA VAL A 34 1.01 -2.37 10.20
C VAL A 34 0.57 -0.95 10.53
N GLU A 35 0.95 -0.43 11.70
CA GLU A 35 0.66 0.94 12.12
C GLU A 35 1.20 1.95 11.10
N LYS A 36 2.45 1.80 10.68
CA LYS A 36 3.04 2.70 9.68
C LYS A 36 2.31 2.65 8.33
N ILE A 37 1.85 1.47 7.90
CA ILE A 37 1.06 1.34 6.68
C ILE A 37 -0.27 2.10 6.83
N LEU A 38 -0.99 1.90 7.94
CA LEU A 38 -2.27 2.55 8.21
C LEU A 38 -2.12 4.08 8.28
N ASP A 39 -1.14 4.57 9.04
CA ASP A 39 -0.85 6.01 9.16
C ASP A 39 -0.56 6.63 7.80
N THR A 40 0.30 5.99 7.00
CA THR A 40 0.60 6.47 5.64
C THR A 40 -0.66 6.53 4.79
N THR A 41 -1.52 5.50 4.81
CA THR A 41 -2.77 5.55 4.04
C THR A 41 -3.74 6.62 4.56
N GLN A 42 -3.77 6.90 5.86
CA GLN A 42 -4.63 7.93 6.43
C GLN A 42 -4.28 9.32 5.88
N THR A 43 -3.00 9.62 5.67
CA THR A 43 -2.56 10.89 5.07
C THR A 43 -3.11 11.13 3.66
N LEU A 44 -3.42 10.05 2.91
CA LEU A 44 -3.94 10.14 1.55
C LEU A 44 -5.36 10.73 1.50
N THR A 45 -6.07 10.74 2.61
CA THR A 45 -7.36 11.44 2.76
C THR A 45 -7.21 12.94 2.44
N GLN A 46 -6.10 13.55 2.85
CA GLN A 46 -5.85 14.99 2.64
C GLN A 46 -4.89 15.25 1.47
N TYR A 47 -3.90 14.37 1.28
CA TYR A 47 -2.82 14.56 0.31
C TYR A 47 -2.69 13.33 -0.61
N PRO A 48 -3.71 13.02 -1.44
CA PRO A 48 -3.70 11.81 -2.26
C PRO A 48 -2.58 11.82 -3.31
N THR A 49 -2.16 12.99 -3.79
CA THR A 49 -1.09 13.14 -4.80
C THR A 49 0.30 13.34 -4.18
N SER A 50 0.48 13.02 -2.89
CA SER A 50 1.78 13.15 -2.20
C SER A 50 2.77 12.04 -2.56
N GLY A 51 2.29 10.98 -3.21
CA GLY A 51 3.09 9.83 -3.63
C GLY A 51 3.87 10.08 -4.92
N ARG A 52 4.60 9.06 -5.35
CA ARG A 52 5.29 9.03 -6.64
C ARG A 52 4.44 8.27 -7.65
N ILE A 53 4.40 8.73 -8.90
CA ILE A 53 3.81 7.97 -10.01
C ILE A 53 4.81 6.91 -10.48
N VAL A 54 4.35 5.66 -10.64
CA VAL A 54 5.13 4.53 -11.13
C VAL A 54 4.36 3.72 -12.17
N PRO A 55 5.04 3.14 -13.17
CA PRO A 55 4.41 2.23 -14.11
C PRO A 55 3.91 0.95 -13.42
N PHE A 56 2.73 0.48 -13.81
CA PHE A 56 2.12 -0.78 -13.39
C PHE A 56 1.43 -1.43 -14.59
N GLY A 57 2.16 -2.32 -15.27
CA GLY A 57 1.73 -2.82 -16.59
C GLY A 57 1.61 -1.66 -17.59
N ASP A 58 0.44 -1.51 -18.20
CA ASP A 58 0.12 -0.46 -19.18
C ASP A 58 -0.39 0.83 -18.54
N GLU A 59 -0.51 0.89 -17.21
CA GLU A 59 -1.13 2.00 -16.49
C GLU A 59 -0.13 2.70 -15.55
N GLU A 60 -0.43 3.95 -15.20
CA GLU A 60 0.29 4.69 -14.16
C GLU A 60 -0.47 4.62 -12.84
N VAL A 61 0.23 4.25 -11.76
CA VAL A 61 -0.31 4.20 -10.40
C VAL A 61 0.54 5.06 -9.47
N TRP A 62 -0.02 5.41 -8.32
CA TRP A 62 0.70 6.12 -7.29
C TRP A 62 1.29 5.13 -6.28
N GLU A 63 2.44 5.48 -5.72
CA GLU A 63 3.05 4.76 -4.62
C GLU A 63 3.38 5.67 -3.44
N GLN A 64 3.21 5.13 -2.24
CA GLN A 64 3.76 5.64 -0.99
C GLN A 64 4.65 4.59 -0.33
N LEU A 65 5.61 5.03 0.48
CA LEU A 65 6.53 4.14 1.19
C LEU A 65 6.15 4.03 2.67
N ALA A 66 6.18 2.80 3.17
CA ALA A 66 6.04 2.46 4.59
C ALA A 66 7.14 1.45 4.96
N TYR A 67 8.22 1.93 5.56
CA TYR A 67 9.45 1.15 5.77
C TYR A 67 9.93 0.50 4.46
N SER A 68 10.09 -0.83 4.45
CA SER A 68 10.50 -1.61 3.29
C SER A 68 9.34 -2.00 2.37
N TYR A 69 8.14 -1.44 2.58
CA TYR A 69 6.93 -1.74 1.81
C TYR A 69 6.48 -0.55 0.96
N ARG A 70 5.87 -0.86 -0.18
CA ARG A 70 5.27 0.06 -1.14
C ARG A 70 3.76 -0.11 -1.08
N ILE A 71 3.05 0.97 -0.83
CA ILE A 71 1.60 1.06 -0.85
C ILE A 71 1.22 1.57 -2.23
N ILE A 72 0.58 0.72 -3.03
CA ILE A 72 0.21 1.04 -4.41
C ILE A 72 -1.26 1.43 -4.46
N TYR A 73 -1.58 2.57 -5.09
CA TYR A 73 -2.94 3.10 -5.10
C TYR A 73 -3.28 3.88 -6.38
N ARG A 74 -4.58 4.06 -6.61
CA ARG A 74 -5.13 4.94 -7.66
C ARG A 74 -5.99 6.03 -7.03
N ILE A 75 -6.09 7.15 -7.74
CA ILE A 75 -6.90 8.30 -7.36
C ILE A 75 -7.98 8.45 -8.43
N GLN A 76 -9.24 8.30 -8.05
CA GLN A 76 -10.41 8.59 -8.88
C GLN A 76 -11.39 9.45 -8.06
N GLU A 77 -12.62 8.99 -7.85
CA GLU A 77 -13.54 9.59 -6.87
C GLU A 77 -13.08 9.36 -5.42
N GLN A 78 -12.24 8.34 -5.21
CA GLN A 78 -11.66 7.94 -3.94
C GLN A 78 -10.22 7.45 -4.15
N VAL A 79 -9.47 7.36 -3.05
CA VAL A 79 -8.15 6.73 -3.04
C VAL A 79 -8.36 5.23 -2.84
N MET A 80 -8.04 4.43 -3.86
CA MET A 80 -8.13 2.97 -3.78
C MET A 80 -6.74 2.37 -3.59
N ILE A 81 -6.50 1.76 -2.43
CA ILE A 81 -5.30 0.95 -2.16
C ILE A 81 -5.46 -0.38 -2.88
N ILE A 82 -4.55 -0.66 -3.81
CA ILE A 82 -4.61 -1.82 -4.71
C ILE A 82 -3.83 -2.99 -4.14
N ALA A 83 -2.63 -2.71 -3.62
CA ALA A 83 -1.72 -3.71 -3.08
C ALA A 83 -0.73 -3.09 -2.09
N VAL A 84 -0.20 -3.91 -1.18
CA VAL A 84 0.92 -3.53 -0.31
C VAL A 84 2.03 -4.56 -0.48
N ILE A 85 3.20 -4.13 -0.95
CA ILE A 85 4.21 -5.07 -1.44
C ILE A 85 5.57 -4.76 -0.85
N HIS A 86 6.40 -5.76 -0.62
CA HIS A 86 7.79 -5.48 -0.25
C HIS A 86 8.49 -4.76 -1.41
N GLY A 87 9.28 -3.72 -1.11
CA GLY A 87 10.01 -2.93 -2.11
C GLY A 87 11.02 -3.69 -2.97
N LYS A 88 11.37 -4.93 -2.60
CA LYS A 88 12.18 -5.83 -3.43
C LYS A 88 11.37 -6.52 -4.53
N LYS A 89 10.04 -6.51 -4.44
CA LYS A 89 9.14 -7.08 -5.45
C LYS A 89 9.02 -6.09 -6.61
N GLN A 90 9.25 -6.56 -7.83
CA GLN A 90 9.09 -5.75 -9.03
C GLN A 90 7.59 -5.61 -9.37
N LEU A 91 7.19 -4.41 -9.82
CA LEU A 91 5.80 -4.05 -10.12
C LEU A 91 5.32 -4.51 -11.51
N ASP A 92 6.24 -4.85 -12.39
CA ASP A 92 5.98 -5.35 -13.75
C ASP A 92 5.35 -6.75 -13.78
N LYS A 93 5.36 -7.48 -12.66
CA LYS A 93 4.84 -8.86 -12.54
C LYS A 93 3.45 -8.99 -11.93
N PHE A 94 2.72 -7.90 -11.76
CA PHE A 94 1.34 -7.99 -11.29
C PHE A 94 0.43 -8.22 -12.50
N ASP A 95 0.03 -9.48 -12.68
CA ASP A 95 -1.06 -9.82 -13.59
C ASP A 95 -2.31 -9.06 -13.18
N LYS A 96 -3.03 -8.53 -14.18
CA LYS A 96 -4.22 -7.68 -14.04
C LYS A 96 -5.20 -8.35 -13.07
N ILE A 97 -5.39 -7.71 -11.90
CA ILE A 97 -6.44 -8.04 -10.92
C ILE A 97 -7.80 -7.75 -11.55
#